data_AF-A0A2D8YYN4-F1
#
_entry.id   AF-A0A2D8YYN4-F1
#
_cell.length_a   1.000
_cell.length_b   1.000
_cell.length_c   1.000
_cell.angle_alpha   90.00
_cell.angle_beta   90.00
_cell.angle_gamma   90.00
#
_symmetry.space_group_name_H-M   'P 1'
#
loop_
_entity.id
_entity.type
_entity.pdbx_description
1 polymer ?
#
loop_
_entity_poly.entity_id
_entity_poly.type
_entity_poly.pdbx_seq_one_letter_code
_entity_poly.pdbx_strand_id
1 'polypeptide(L)'
;MSFDLLRDFANETNQEIGAFRLNFILSPNKMQRDDYDLEELTWDSIHFGDDAEIEKIPNDKRGIYALAICHPSKVLPPHGYIIYIGIAGRRSDRPLRERYNDYLNEKRLQKDRQHLAYAIGTWQEVLRFYFAPVDDGFSSEDLEKLEKQINTALLPPYSRGDLEADTNRKRKAFP
;
A
#
# COMPACT_ATOMS: atom_id res chain seq x y z
N MET A 1 -35.45 -21.45 19.50
CA MET A 1 -34.11 -20.90 19.19
C MET A 1 -34.31 -19.51 18.65
N SER A 2 -33.79 -18.49 19.31
CA SER A 2 -33.89 -17.11 18.80
C SER A 2 -32.80 -16.90 17.76
N PHE A 3 -33.18 -16.53 16.55
CA PHE A 3 -32.23 -16.20 15.48
C PHE A 3 -31.59 -14.82 15.68
N ASP A 4 -32.14 -13.98 16.55
CA ASP A 4 -31.61 -12.64 16.80
C ASP A 4 -30.26 -12.71 17.50
N LEU A 5 -30.12 -13.55 18.54
CA LEU A 5 -28.83 -13.79 19.22
C LEU A 5 -27.76 -14.33 18.26
N LEU A 6 -28.15 -15.18 17.31
CA LEU A 6 -27.22 -15.69 16.29
C LEU A 6 -26.80 -14.61 15.30
N ARG A 7 -27.72 -13.71 14.93
CA ARG A 7 -27.45 -12.58 14.04
C ARG A 7 -26.55 -11.54 14.71
N ASP A 8 -26.80 -11.23 15.97
CA ASP A 8 -26.01 -10.28 16.74
C ASP A 8 -24.57 -10.79 16.87
N PHE A 9 -24.40 -12.05 17.28
CA PHE A 9 -23.07 -12.69 17.32
C PHE A 9 -22.35 -12.64 15.97
N ALA A 10 -23.05 -12.94 14.86
CA ALA A 10 -22.46 -12.91 13.53
C ALA A 10 -22.04 -11.48 13.12
N ASN A 11 -22.84 -10.47 13.44
CA ASN A 11 -22.54 -9.07 13.15
C ASN A 11 -21.35 -8.57 13.98
N GLU A 12 -21.34 -8.82 15.29
CA GLU A 12 -20.24 -8.46 16.19
C GLU A 12 -18.94 -9.13 15.76
N THR A 13 -18.97 -10.45 15.51
CA THR A 13 -17.81 -11.19 15.01
C THR A 13 -17.27 -10.61 13.72
N ASN A 14 -18.16 -10.22 12.79
CA ASN A 14 -17.74 -9.63 11.54
C ASN A 14 -17.17 -8.21 11.72
N GLN A 15 -17.77 -7.40 12.60
CA GLN A 15 -17.31 -6.04 12.88
C GLN A 15 -15.96 -6.02 13.60
N GLU A 16 -15.73 -6.94 14.52
CA GLU A 16 -14.50 -6.97 15.33
C GLU A 16 -13.35 -7.71 14.65
N ILE A 17 -13.64 -8.81 13.95
CA ILE A 17 -12.61 -9.71 13.40
C ILE A 17 -12.76 -9.90 11.90
N GLY A 18 -13.98 -10.19 11.43
CA GLY A 18 -14.22 -10.59 10.04
C GLY A 18 -13.81 -9.53 9.01
N ALA A 19 -14.08 -8.25 9.29
CA ALA A 19 -13.76 -7.12 8.43
C ALA A 19 -12.24 -6.87 8.31
N PHE A 20 -11.45 -7.30 9.30
CA PHE A 20 -10.02 -7.03 9.41
C PHE A 20 -9.15 -8.23 9.03
N ARG A 21 -9.53 -8.96 7.98
CA ARG A 21 -8.78 -10.12 7.48
C ARG A 21 -8.05 -9.80 6.18
N LEU A 22 -6.77 -10.14 6.11
CA LEU A 22 -5.95 -10.07 4.91
C LEU A 22 -5.08 -11.31 4.75
N ASN A 23 -4.92 -11.75 3.51
CA ASN A 23 -4.00 -12.82 3.14
C ASN A 23 -2.74 -12.21 2.54
N PHE A 24 -1.59 -12.54 3.12
CA PHE A 24 -0.28 -12.14 2.59
C PHE A 24 0.43 -13.34 1.98
N ILE A 25 1.05 -13.13 0.83
CA ILE A 25 1.91 -14.12 0.18
C ILE A 25 3.34 -13.68 0.43
N LEU A 26 4.07 -14.44 1.26
CA LEU A 26 5.46 -14.15 1.56
C LEU A 26 6.35 -15.14 0.82
N SER A 27 7.34 -14.64 0.09
CA SER A 27 8.32 -15.47 -0.59
C SER A 27 9.72 -15.05 -0.14
N PRO A 28 10.41 -15.86 0.69
CA PRO A 28 11.73 -15.51 1.21
C PRO A 28 12.72 -15.13 0.10
N ASN A 29 12.75 -15.92 -0.98
CA ASN A 29 13.63 -15.65 -2.14
C ASN A 29 13.35 -14.32 -2.83
N LYS A 30 12.08 -13.86 -2.84
CA LYS A 30 11.71 -12.58 -3.46
C LYS A 30 11.97 -11.40 -2.53
N MET A 31 11.83 -11.60 -1.22
CA MET A 31 12.12 -10.59 -0.21
C MET A 31 13.62 -10.34 -0.03
N GLN A 32 14.43 -11.37 -0.20
CA GLN A 32 15.90 -11.30 -0.12
C GLN A 32 16.55 -10.89 -1.44
N ARG A 33 15.75 -10.53 -2.45
CA ARG A 33 16.23 -9.99 -3.72
C ARG A 33 17.05 -8.72 -3.46
N ASP A 34 18.21 -8.59 -4.09
CA ASP A 34 19.12 -7.45 -3.98
C ASP A 34 19.44 -6.78 -5.33
N ASP A 35 19.00 -7.34 -6.46
CA ASP A 35 19.18 -6.81 -7.82
C ASP A 35 18.11 -5.76 -8.20
N TYR A 36 17.96 -4.71 -7.38
CA TYR A 36 17.15 -3.55 -7.74
C TYR A 36 17.91 -2.59 -8.65
N ASP A 37 17.19 -1.81 -9.47
CA ASP A 37 17.80 -0.80 -10.34
C ASP A 37 18.23 0.49 -9.61
N LEU A 38 18.18 0.47 -8.27
CA LEU A 38 18.55 1.56 -7.40
C LEU A 38 19.27 0.99 -6.17
N GLU A 39 20.36 1.62 -5.74
CA GLU A 39 21.16 1.16 -4.60
C GLU A 39 20.41 1.32 -3.27
N GLU A 40 19.68 2.43 -3.09
CA GLU A 40 18.99 2.73 -1.84
C GLU A 40 17.73 3.58 -2.06
N LEU A 41 16.68 3.29 -1.28
CA LEU A 41 15.51 4.16 -1.12
C LEU A 41 15.50 4.71 0.30
N THR A 42 15.48 6.02 0.44
CA THR A 42 15.23 6.68 1.74
C THR A 42 13.72 6.81 1.95
N TRP A 43 13.17 5.93 2.78
CA TRP A 43 11.75 5.93 3.12
C TRP A 43 11.47 6.84 4.33
N ASP A 44 10.44 7.67 4.20
CA ASP A 44 9.78 8.35 5.31
C ASP A 44 8.29 7.98 5.32
N SER A 45 7.56 8.33 6.39
CA SER A 45 6.13 8.05 6.47
C SER A 45 5.35 9.02 7.34
N ILE A 46 4.07 9.16 7.02
CA ILE A 46 3.08 9.86 7.85
C ILE A 46 1.93 8.93 8.22
N HIS A 47 1.18 9.27 9.26
CA HIS A 47 -0.13 8.65 9.47
C HIS A 47 -1.07 9.08 8.34
N PHE A 48 -1.84 8.14 7.78
CA PHE A 48 -2.72 8.45 6.66
C PHE A 48 -3.87 9.36 7.12
N GLY A 49 -4.11 10.45 6.40
CA GLY A 49 -5.12 11.44 6.74
C GLY A 49 -4.67 12.48 7.78
N ASP A 50 -3.41 12.45 8.21
CA ASP A 50 -2.88 13.47 9.12
C ASP A 50 -2.47 14.74 8.35
N ASP A 51 -3.36 15.73 8.35
CA ASP A 51 -3.15 17.03 7.70
C ASP A 51 -1.95 17.80 8.28
N ALA A 52 -1.57 17.56 9.54
CA ALA A 52 -0.43 18.24 10.15
C ALA A 52 0.91 17.73 9.62
N GLU A 53 0.96 16.49 9.11
CA GLU A 53 2.17 15.86 8.58
C GLU A 53 2.29 15.96 7.06
N ILE A 54 1.27 16.42 6.35
CA ILE A 54 1.23 16.44 4.88
C ILE A 54 2.43 17.15 4.23
N GLU A 55 2.96 18.18 4.90
CA GLU A 55 4.10 18.95 4.41
C GLU A 55 5.39 18.14 4.33
N LYS A 56 5.48 17.02 5.07
CA LYS A 56 6.61 16.08 4.96
C LYS A 56 6.64 15.35 3.61
N ILE A 57 5.49 15.21 2.95
CA ILE A 57 5.43 14.59 1.62
C ILE A 57 5.92 15.63 0.59
N PRO A 58 6.94 15.33 -0.23
CA PRO A 58 7.43 16.25 -1.24
C PRO A 58 6.35 16.65 -2.26
N ASN A 59 6.25 17.95 -2.55
CA ASN A 59 5.31 18.51 -3.54
C ASN A 59 5.98 18.80 -4.89
N ASP A 60 7.26 18.48 -5.02
CA ASP A 60 8.11 18.77 -6.17
C ASP A 60 8.86 17.52 -6.66
N LYS A 61 8.77 16.40 -5.93
CA LYS A 61 9.45 15.15 -6.26
C LYS A 61 8.47 14.05 -6.63
N ARG A 62 8.79 13.35 -7.72
CA ARG A 62 8.24 12.03 -8.06
C ARG A 62 8.79 11.00 -7.09
N GLY A 63 8.24 9.79 -7.12
CA GLY A 63 8.79 8.70 -6.33
C GLY A 63 7.86 7.52 -6.19
N ILE A 64 8.24 6.64 -5.28
CA ILE A 64 7.48 5.45 -4.92
C ILE A 64 6.84 5.65 -3.55
N TYR A 65 5.68 5.03 -3.34
CA TYR A 65 5.00 5.03 -2.05
C TYR A 65 4.38 3.67 -1.75
N ALA A 66 4.12 3.43 -0.48
CA ALA A 66 3.44 2.25 0.00
C ALA A 66 2.39 2.61 1.05
N LEU A 67 1.27 1.89 1.02
CA LEU A 67 0.32 1.88 2.12
C LEU A 67 0.65 0.68 3.01
N ALA A 68 0.78 0.93 4.30
CA ALA A 68 1.13 -0.10 5.27
C ALA A 68 0.23 -0.05 6.49
N ILE A 69 -0.20 -1.22 6.96
CA ILE A 69 -0.84 -1.36 8.27
C ILE A 69 0.27 -1.41 9.31
N CYS A 70 0.37 -0.39 10.14
CA CYS A 70 1.44 -0.22 11.12
C CYS A 70 0.99 0.75 12.23
N HIS A 71 1.17 0.34 13.48
CA HIS A 71 1.00 1.21 14.64
C HIS A 71 2.30 1.25 15.47
N PRO A 72 3.10 2.33 15.39
CA PRO A 72 4.27 2.49 16.22
C PRO A 72 3.91 2.39 17.71
N SER A 73 4.50 1.44 18.40
CA SER A 73 4.23 1.18 19.82
C SER A 73 5.55 1.02 20.56
N LYS A 74 5.58 1.49 21.81
CA LYS A 74 6.71 1.25 22.72
C LYS A 74 6.69 -0.16 23.32
N VAL A 75 5.59 -0.89 23.15
CA VAL A 75 5.36 -2.21 23.76
C VAL A 75 5.38 -3.31 22.70
N LEU A 76 4.77 -3.09 21.54
CA LEU A 76 4.76 -4.07 20.46
C LEU A 76 6.09 -4.02 19.68
N PRO A 77 6.60 -5.16 19.21
CA PRO A 77 7.70 -5.18 18.25
C PRO A 77 7.38 -4.35 17.00
N PRO A 78 8.40 -3.85 16.29
CA PRO A 78 8.20 -3.26 14.98
C PRO A 78 7.44 -4.23 14.06
N HIS A 79 6.33 -3.75 13.52
CA HIS A 79 5.47 -4.50 12.62
C HIS A 79 4.99 -3.55 11.53
N GLY A 80 4.82 -4.09 10.33
CA GLY A 80 4.37 -3.34 9.18
C GLY A 80 3.96 -4.30 8.09
N TYR A 81 2.72 -4.18 7.65
CA TYR A 81 2.20 -5.02 6.58
C TYR A 81 1.95 -4.14 5.36
N ILE A 82 2.81 -4.25 4.35
CA ILE A 82 2.66 -3.51 3.11
C ILE A 82 1.46 -4.06 2.34
N ILE A 83 0.42 -3.25 2.20
CA ILE A 83 -0.84 -3.66 1.59
C ILE A 83 -1.01 -3.17 0.16
N TYR A 84 -0.29 -2.12 -0.22
CA TYR A 84 -0.29 -1.56 -1.57
C TYR A 84 1.02 -0.81 -1.84
N ILE A 85 1.48 -0.82 -3.09
CA ILE A 85 2.64 -0.07 -3.55
C ILE A 85 2.27 0.62 -4.85
N GLY A 86 2.65 1.88 -5.00
CA GLY A 86 2.43 2.62 -6.22
C GLY A 86 3.48 3.69 -6.48
N ILE A 87 3.40 4.34 -7.64
CA ILE A 87 4.29 5.46 -8.02
C ILE A 87 3.56 6.78 -8.29
N ALA A 88 4.27 7.88 -8.04
CA ALA A 88 3.92 9.24 -8.45
C ALA A 88 4.76 9.62 -9.68
N GLY A 89 4.16 10.24 -10.68
CA GLY A 89 4.86 10.61 -11.91
C GLY A 89 4.95 9.50 -12.98
N ARG A 90 3.98 8.58 -13.02
CA ARG A 90 3.83 7.66 -14.15
C ARG A 90 3.56 8.49 -15.42
N ARG A 91 4.57 8.59 -16.29
CA ARG A 91 4.54 9.36 -17.56
C ARG A 91 4.16 10.84 -17.38
N SER A 92 4.49 11.41 -16.23
CA SER A 92 4.21 12.81 -15.88
C SER A 92 5.17 13.25 -14.77
N ASP A 93 5.25 14.56 -14.50
CA ASP A 93 6.04 15.09 -13.39
C ASP A 93 5.20 15.28 -12.11
N ARG A 94 4.12 14.51 -11.98
CA ARG A 94 3.24 14.58 -10.83
C ARG A 94 3.98 14.18 -9.54
N PRO A 95 3.98 15.04 -8.50
CA PRO A 95 4.71 14.79 -7.27
C PRO A 95 3.98 13.82 -6.35
N LEU A 96 4.71 13.30 -5.36
CA LEU A 96 4.21 12.41 -4.31
C LEU A 96 3.03 13.01 -3.55
N ARG A 97 3.09 14.30 -3.17
CA ARG A 97 1.99 14.95 -2.42
C ARG A 97 0.71 15.03 -3.24
N GLU A 98 0.79 15.34 -4.52
CA GLU A 98 -0.40 15.33 -5.38
C GLU A 98 -0.97 13.91 -5.49
N ARG A 99 -0.11 12.89 -5.59
CA ARG A 99 -0.56 11.48 -5.60
C ARG A 99 -1.23 11.08 -4.29
N TYR A 100 -0.70 11.52 -3.15
CA TYR A 100 -1.33 11.34 -1.84
C TYR A 100 -2.73 11.96 -1.80
N ASN A 101 -2.88 13.19 -2.31
CA ASN A 101 -4.17 13.88 -2.35
C ASN A 101 -5.24 13.18 -3.20
N ASP A 102 -4.85 12.37 -4.20
CA ASP A 102 -5.82 11.53 -4.93
C ASP A 102 -6.55 10.57 -3.99
N TYR A 103 -5.89 10.11 -2.91
CA TYR A 103 -6.44 9.18 -1.93
C TYR A 103 -7.29 9.85 -0.86
N LEU A 104 -7.21 11.17 -0.72
CA LEU A 104 -8.13 11.92 0.15
C LEU A 104 -9.44 12.26 -0.58
N ASN A 105 -9.50 12.08 -1.91
CA ASN A 105 -10.70 12.31 -2.69
C ASN A 105 -11.59 11.06 -2.74
N GLU A 106 -12.52 10.96 -1.79
CA GLU A 106 -13.44 9.82 -1.63
C GLU A 106 -14.22 9.48 -2.91
N LYS A 107 -14.78 10.48 -3.59
CA LYS A 107 -15.59 10.28 -4.80
C LYS A 107 -14.77 9.65 -5.92
N ARG A 108 -13.52 10.10 -6.09
CA ARG A 108 -12.61 9.55 -7.08
C ARG A 108 -12.16 8.14 -6.71
N LEU A 109 -11.85 7.91 -5.43
CA LEU A 109 -11.47 6.60 -4.92
C LEU A 109 -12.55 5.55 -5.14
N GLN A 110 -13.80 5.86 -4.77
CA GLN A 110 -14.93 4.95 -4.92
C GLN A 110 -15.25 4.65 -6.39
N LYS A 111 -14.98 5.60 -7.30
CA LYS A 111 -15.23 5.43 -8.74
C LYS A 111 -14.13 4.63 -9.42
N ASP A 112 -12.87 5.03 -9.25
CA ASP A 112 -11.76 4.55 -10.08
C ASP A 112 -10.92 3.46 -9.37
N ARG A 113 -10.99 3.38 -8.04
CA ARG A 113 -10.08 2.59 -7.21
C ARG A 113 -10.79 1.92 -6.02
N GLN A 114 -11.93 1.28 -6.28
CA GLN A 114 -12.80 0.64 -5.28
C GLN A 114 -12.06 -0.25 -4.27
N HIS A 115 -11.05 -0.99 -4.71
CA HIS A 115 -10.25 -1.87 -3.84
C HIS A 115 -9.37 -1.08 -2.85
N LEU A 116 -8.85 0.09 -3.25
CA LEU A 116 -8.12 0.98 -2.35
C LEU A 116 -9.07 1.81 -1.48
N ALA A 117 -10.25 2.18 -2.00
CA ALA A 117 -11.30 2.79 -1.18
C ALA A 117 -11.69 1.86 -0.02
N TYR A 118 -11.87 0.57 -0.31
CA TYR A 118 -12.08 -0.46 0.72
C TYR A 118 -10.89 -0.56 1.68
N ALA A 119 -9.66 -0.71 1.16
CA ALA A 119 -8.48 -0.83 2.01
C ALA A 119 -8.29 0.38 2.96
N ILE A 120 -8.40 1.60 2.43
CA ILE A 120 -8.26 2.82 3.22
C ILE A 120 -9.38 2.89 4.27
N GLY A 121 -10.64 2.71 3.88
CA GLY A 121 -11.77 2.77 4.80
C GLY A 121 -11.72 1.71 5.91
N THR A 122 -11.19 0.51 5.62
CA THR A 122 -11.01 -0.54 6.62
C THR A 122 -9.85 -0.25 7.56
N TRP A 123 -8.72 0.25 7.06
CA TRP A 123 -7.46 0.25 7.82
C TRP A 123 -7.01 1.63 8.31
N GLN A 124 -7.73 2.71 7.99
CA GLN A 124 -7.29 4.11 8.20
C GLN A 124 -6.67 4.40 9.57
N GLU A 125 -7.24 3.87 10.66
CA GLU A 125 -6.81 4.13 12.04
C GLU A 125 -5.37 3.66 12.33
N VAL A 126 -4.89 2.68 11.55
CA VAL A 126 -3.55 2.10 11.66
C VAL A 126 -2.83 2.13 10.31
N LEU A 127 -3.28 2.98 9.38
CA LEU A 127 -2.69 3.10 8.05
C LEU A 127 -1.60 4.16 8.05
N ARG A 128 -0.47 3.82 7.45
CA ARG A 128 0.62 4.76 7.18
C ARG A 128 0.85 4.88 5.69
N PHE A 129 1.15 6.09 5.26
CA PHE A 129 1.63 6.38 3.91
C PHE A 129 3.15 6.51 3.97
N TYR A 130 3.84 5.49 3.48
CA TYR A 130 5.29 5.49 3.30
C TYR A 130 5.62 6.06 1.92
N PHE A 131 6.66 6.87 1.81
CA PHE A 131 7.10 7.44 0.55
C PHE A 131 8.62 7.54 0.49
N ALA A 132 9.15 7.41 -0.72
CA ALA A 132 10.55 7.62 -1.04
C ALA A 132 10.64 8.44 -2.33
N PRO A 133 11.09 9.71 -2.26
CA PRO A 133 11.33 10.51 -3.46
C PRO A 133 12.49 9.92 -4.27
N VAL A 134 12.45 10.12 -5.58
CA VAL A 134 13.56 9.77 -6.48
C VAL A 134 14.15 11.02 -7.12
N ASP A 135 15.39 10.92 -7.56
CA ASP A 135 16.07 12.01 -8.25
C ASP A 135 15.39 12.37 -9.58
N ASP A 136 15.57 13.62 -10.01
CA ASP A 136 14.92 14.14 -11.23
C ASP A 136 15.39 13.42 -12.50
N GLY A 137 16.62 12.87 -12.46
CA GLY A 137 17.20 12.04 -13.53
C GLY A 137 16.64 10.62 -13.60
N PHE A 138 15.88 10.17 -12.59
CA PHE A 138 15.29 8.83 -12.59
C PHE A 138 14.11 8.79 -13.56
N SER A 139 14.20 7.99 -14.62
CA SER A 139 13.21 8.03 -15.70
C SER A 139 11.85 7.45 -15.26
N SER A 140 10.77 7.79 -15.98
CA SER A 140 9.47 7.16 -15.73
C SER A 140 9.50 5.65 -15.99
N GLU A 141 10.34 5.19 -16.92
CA GLU A 141 10.51 3.76 -17.23
C GLU A 141 11.20 3.02 -16.09
N ASP A 142 12.25 3.61 -15.51
CA ASP A 142 12.93 3.08 -14.33
C ASP A 142 11.98 3.06 -13.12
N LEU A 143 11.13 4.08 -12.97
CA LEU A 143 10.13 4.14 -11.89
C LEU A 143 9.05 3.06 -12.04
N GLU A 144 8.53 2.83 -13.25
CA GLU A 144 7.60 1.72 -13.53
C GLU A 144 8.28 0.35 -13.33
N LYS A 145 9.58 0.22 -13.65
CA LYS A 145 10.35 -1.01 -13.42
C LYS A 145 10.58 -1.28 -11.93
N LEU A 146 10.95 -0.25 -11.16
CA LEU A 146 11.13 -0.32 -9.72
C LEU A 146 9.82 -0.66 -9.00
N GLU A 147 8.70 -0.03 -9.37
CA GLU A 147 7.36 -0.36 -8.86
C GLU A 147 7.08 -1.86 -9.01
N LYS A 148 7.36 -2.41 -10.19
CA LYS A 148 7.14 -3.82 -10.50
C LYS A 148 8.09 -4.75 -9.73
N GLN A 149 9.36 -4.37 -9.56
CA GLN A 149 10.33 -5.15 -8.77
C GLN A 149 9.88 -5.25 -7.31
N ILE A 150 9.50 -4.12 -6.69
CA ILE A 150 9.11 -4.09 -5.28
C ILE A 150 7.76 -4.76 -5.07
N ASN A 151 6.77 -4.54 -5.96
CA ASN A 151 5.52 -5.28 -5.91
C ASN A 151 5.74 -6.80 -6.06
N THR A 152 6.70 -7.22 -6.89
CA THR A 152 7.06 -8.63 -7.03
C THR A 152 7.75 -9.18 -5.78
N ALA A 153 8.58 -8.37 -5.11
CA ALA A 153 9.26 -8.74 -3.88
C ALA A 153 8.28 -8.95 -2.72
N LEU A 154 7.34 -8.02 -2.55
CA LEU A 154 6.47 -7.93 -1.36
C LEU A 154 5.08 -8.54 -1.55
N LEU A 155 4.62 -8.69 -2.79
CA LEU A 155 3.31 -9.26 -3.15
C LEU A 155 2.12 -8.68 -2.35
N PRO A 156 2.03 -7.34 -2.22
CA PRO A 156 0.96 -6.70 -1.45
C PRO A 156 -0.44 -7.10 -1.96
N PRO A 157 -1.40 -7.37 -1.06
CA PRO A 157 -2.73 -7.88 -1.43
C PRO A 157 -3.51 -6.96 -2.37
N TYR A 158 -3.41 -5.63 -2.22
CA TYR A 158 -4.18 -4.67 -3.02
C TYR A 158 -3.46 -4.16 -4.27
N SER A 159 -2.18 -4.48 -4.49
CA SER A 159 -1.54 -4.15 -5.77
C SER A 159 -2.02 -5.07 -6.87
N ARG A 160 -2.59 -4.49 -7.92
CA ARG A 160 -3.14 -5.19 -9.07
C ARG A 160 -2.40 -4.78 -10.34
N GLY A 161 -1.84 -5.73 -11.06
CA GLY A 161 -1.29 -5.51 -12.41
C GLY A 161 0.21 -5.26 -12.48
N ASP A 162 0.82 -4.74 -11.42
CA ASP A 162 2.24 -4.35 -11.41
C ASP A 162 3.14 -5.47 -10.86
N LEU A 163 2.99 -6.68 -11.41
CA LEU A 163 3.79 -7.86 -11.04
C LEU A 163 4.50 -8.45 -12.25
N GLU A 164 5.64 -9.10 -12.04
CA GLU A 164 6.23 -9.97 -13.05
C GLU A 164 5.24 -11.07 -13.50
N ALA A 165 5.18 -11.34 -14.81
CA ALA A 165 4.13 -12.16 -15.41
C ALA A 165 4.07 -13.59 -14.82
N ASP A 166 5.23 -14.22 -14.61
CA ASP A 166 5.29 -15.55 -13.99
C ASP A 166 4.78 -15.54 -12.54
N THR A 167 5.16 -14.52 -11.76
CA THR A 167 4.71 -14.34 -10.38
C THR A 167 3.20 -14.12 -10.32
N ASN A 168 2.67 -13.28 -11.21
CA ASN A 168 1.23 -13.04 -11.31
C ASN A 168 0.45 -14.32 -11.67
N ARG A 169 0.99 -15.15 -12.58
CA ARG A 169 0.42 -16.46 -12.91
C ARG A 169 0.40 -17.39 -11.70
N LYS A 170 1.51 -17.50 -10.96
CA LYS A 170 1.63 -18.37 -9.77
C LYS A 170 0.71 -17.93 -8.63
N ARG A 171 0.56 -16.62 -8.41
CA ARG A 171 -0.35 -16.05 -7.40
C ARG A 171 -1.80 -16.50 -7.60
N LYS A 172 -2.25 -16.63 -8.85
CA LYS A 172 -3.62 -17.09 -9.17
C LYS A 172 -3.92 -18.54 -8.81
N ALA A 173 -2.90 -19.34 -8.46
CA ALA A 173 -3.09 -20.71 -8.02
C ALA A 173 -3.59 -20.82 -6.57
N PHE A 174 -3.50 -19.73 -5.81
CA PHE A 174 -3.95 -19.69 -4.43
C PHE A 174 -5.31 -18.97 -4.33
N PRO A 175 -6.24 -19.49 -3.51
CA PRO A 175 -7.60 -18.95 -3.36
C PRO A 175 -7.64 -17.57 -2.69
#